data_AF-C0KD20-F1
#
_entry.id   AF-C0KD20-F1
#
_cell.length_a   1.000
_cell.length_b   1.000
_cell.length_c   1.000
_cell.angle_alpha   90.00
_cell.angle_beta   90.00
_cell.angle_gamma   90.00
#
_symmetry.space_group_name_H-M   'P 1'
#
loop_
_entity.id
_entity.type
_entity.pdbx_description
1 polymer ?
#
loop_
_entity_poly.entity_id
_entity_poly.type
_entity_poly.pdbx_seq_one_letter_code
_entity_poly.pdbx_strand_id
1 'polypeptide(L)'
;ALTRNKALRKARGRWIAFLDSDDLWHPSKLEKQLEFMKNNGYSFTYHNFEKIDKSSQSLRVLVSGPAIVTRKMMYNYGYPGCLT
;
A
#
# COMPACT_ATOMS: atom_id res chain seq x y z
N ALA A 1 13.55 -6.55 -6.16
CA ALA A 1 12.81 -6.63 -7.44
C ALA A 1 12.37 -8.05 -7.82
N LEU A 2 13.27 -9.06 -7.77
CA LEU A 2 12.99 -10.43 -8.23
C LEU A 2 11.80 -11.12 -7.52
N THR A 3 11.69 -10.96 -6.20
CA THR A 3 10.64 -11.55 -5.36
C THR A 3 9.25 -11.01 -5.73
N ARG A 4 9.10 -9.68 -5.76
CA ARG A 4 7.84 -9.01 -6.15
C ARG A 4 7.39 -9.40 -7.56
N ASN A 5 8.30 -9.41 -8.54
CA ASN A 5 7.95 -9.83 -9.91
C ASN A 5 7.54 -11.31 -10.01
N LYS A 6 8.16 -12.18 -9.22
CA LYS A 6 7.77 -13.60 -9.14
C LYS A 6 6.38 -13.77 -8.51
N ALA A 7 6.06 -13.00 -7.47
CA ALA A 7 4.74 -13.01 -6.84
C ALA A 7 3.66 -12.48 -7.81
N LEU A 8 3.93 -11.37 -8.51
CA LEU A 8 3.02 -10.82 -9.51
C LEU A 8 2.66 -11.82 -10.61
N ARG A 9 3.64 -12.56 -11.14
CA ARG A 9 3.39 -13.61 -12.15
C ARG A 9 2.53 -14.77 -11.64
N LYS A 10 2.48 -15.00 -10.33
CA LYS A 10 1.68 -16.05 -9.70
C LYS A 10 0.28 -15.58 -9.30
N ALA A 11 0.10 -14.28 -9.09
CA ALA A 11 -1.17 -13.72 -8.67
C ALA A 11 -2.25 -13.90 -9.76
N ARG A 12 -3.48 -14.20 -9.35
CA ARG A 12 -4.62 -14.46 -10.24
C ARG A 12 -5.81 -13.52 -9.99
N GLY A 13 -5.69 -12.63 -9.01
CA GLY A 13 -6.75 -11.69 -8.65
C GLY A 13 -6.83 -10.53 -9.64
N ARG A 14 -8.02 -9.92 -9.73
CA ARG A 14 -8.23 -8.66 -10.49
C ARG A 14 -7.45 -7.49 -9.88
N TRP A 15 -7.32 -7.48 -8.56
CA TRP A 15 -6.64 -6.45 -7.80
C TRP A 15 -5.36 -7.01 -7.19
N ILE A 16 -4.33 -6.17 -7.14
CA ILE A 16 -3.04 -6.48 -6.53
C ILE A 16 -2.78 -5.47 -5.42
N ALA A 17 -2.40 -5.97 -4.25
CA ALA A 17 -1.91 -5.16 -3.13
C ALA A 17 -0.65 -5.82 -2.57
N PHE A 18 0.37 -5.01 -2.29
CA PHE A 18 1.62 -5.47 -1.69
C PHE A 18 1.53 -5.40 -0.17
N LEU A 19 2.01 -6.45 0.49
CA LEU A 19 2.21 -6.52 1.93
C LEU A 19 3.59 -7.13 2.16
N ASP A 20 4.47 -6.37 2.81
CA ASP A 20 5.79 -6.88 3.19
C ASP A 20 5.65 -7.81 4.41
N SER A 21 6.58 -8.76 4.56
CA SER A 21 6.44 -9.88 5.51
C SER A 21 6.52 -9.46 6.99
N ASP A 22 7.02 -8.26 7.24
CA ASP A 22 7.17 -7.63 8.54
C ASP A 22 6.10 -6.56 8.81
N ASP A 23 5.16 -6.36 7.88
CA ASP A 23 4.04 -5.43 8.02
C ASP A 23 2.74 -6.14 8.37
N LEU A 24 1.79 -5.37 8.94
CA LEU A 24 0.44 -5.81 9.22
C LEU A 24 -0.59 -4.88 8.57
N TRP A 25 -1.69 -5.47 8.10
CA TRP A 25 -2.87 -4.71 7.69
C TRP A 25 -3.92 -4.70 8.79
N HIS A 26 -4.64 -3.58 8.88
CA HIS A 26 -5.90 -3.56 9.60
C HIS A 26 -6.88 -4.55 8.94
N PRO A 27 -7.69 -5.32 9.71
CA PRO A 27 -8.58 -6.35 9.14
C PRO A 27 -9.51 -5.85 8.04
N SER A 28 -10.01 -4.61 8.16
CA SER A 28 -10.92 -3.98 7.18
C SER A 28 -10.23 -3.18 6.07
N LYS A 29 -8.89 -3.20 5.99
CA LYS A 29 -8.12 -2.39 5.04
C LYS A 29 -8.52 -2.64 3.58
N LEU A 30 -8.54 -3.91 3.16
CA LEU A 30 -8.79 -4.26 1.76
C LEU A 30 -10.22 -3.94 1.33
N GLU A 31 -11.19 -4.22 2.19
CA GLU A 31 -12.60 -3.92 1.93
C GLU A 31 -12.81 -2.43 1.69
N LYS A 32 -12.37 -1.59 2.65
CA LYS A 32 -12.50 -0.13 2.56
C LYS A 32 -11.78 0.44 1.34
N GLN A 33 -10.58 -0.04 1.04
CA GLN A 33 -9.81 0.44 -0.10
C GLN A 33 -10.49 0.06 -1.43
N LEU A 34 -10.98 -1.17 -1.56
CA LEU A 34 -11.67 -1.62 -2.77
C LEU A 34 -13.00 -0.91 -2.98
N GLU A 35 -13.77 -0.68 -1.92
CA GLU A 35 -15.01 0.10 -1.98
C GLU A 35 -14.73 1.53 -2.45
N PHE A 36 -13.76 2.20 -1.85
CA PHE A 36 -13.33 3.54 -2.25
C PHE A 36 -12.90 3.58 -3.73
N MET A 37 -12.12 2.61 -4.19
CA MET A 37 -11.68 2.53 -5.58
C MET A 37 -12.85 2.34 -6.55
N LYS A 38 -13.77 1.42 -6.24
CA LYS A 38 -14.93 1.13 -7.09
C LYS A 38 -15.88 2.31 -7.18
N ASN A 39 -16.22 2.92 -6.05
CA ASN A 39 -17.17 4.03 -5.99
C ASN A 39 -16.69 5.27 -6.74
N ASN A 40 -15.37 5.46 -6.85
CA ASN A 40 -14.77 6.61 -7.53
C ASN A 40 -14.16 6.27 -8.91
N GLY A 41 -14.25 5.02 -9.37
CA GLY A 41 -13.68 4.60 -10.65
C GLY A 41 -12.15 4.67 -10.71
N TYR A 42 -11.45 4.46 -9.59
CA TYR A 42 -9.99 4.51 -9.53
C TYR A 42 -9.34 3.17 -9.85
N SER A 43 -8.29 3.19 -10.67
CA SER A 43 -7.47 2.01 -11.02
C SER A 43 -6.30 1.78 -10.05
N PHE A 44 -5.92 2.79 -9.28
CA PHE A 44 -4.80 2.74 -8.33
C PHE A 44 -5.07 3.65 -7.15
N THR A 45 -4.79 3.17 -5.94
CA THR A 45 -4.80 3.98 -4.71
C THR A 45 -3.69 3.52 -3.77
N TYR A 46 -3.31 4.41 -2.87
CA TYR A 46 -2.40 4.14 -1.76
C TYR A 46 -2.95 4.86 -0.52
N HIS A 47 -2.39 4.57 0.66
CA HIS A 47 -2.88 5.15 1.90
C HIS A 47 -1.75 5.39 2.89
N ASN A 48 -2.04 6.21 3.89
CA ASN A 48 -1.15 6.45 5.03
C ASN A 48 -1.02 5.17 5.88
N PHE A 49 0.09 5.03 6.58
CA PHE A 49 0.29 3.91 7.50
C PHE A 49 0.93 4.41 8.79
N GLU A 50 0.80 3.61 9.84
CA GLU A 50 1.42 3.88 11.13
C GLU A 50 2.58 2.92 11.35
N LYS A 51 3.68 3.41 11.91
CA LYS A 51 4.80 2.55 12.30
C LYS A 51 4.45 1.80 13.58
N ILE A 52 4.77 0.51 13.57
CA ILE A 52 4.67 -0.37 14.73
C ILE A 52 6.06 -0.90 15.09
N ASP A 53 6.23 -1.32 16.33
CA ASP A 53 7.42 -2.07 16.75
C ASP A 53 7.30 -3.57 16.40
N LYS A 54 8.35 -4.33 16.74
CA LYS A 54 8.39 -5.79 16.51
C LYS A 54 7.36 -6.58 17.33
N SER A 55 6.82 -5.97 18.39
CA SER A 55 5.78 -6.52 19.24
C SER A 55 4.38 -6.09 18.77
N SER A 56 4.26 -5.51 17.58
CA SER A 56 3.02 -4.98 17.01
C SER A 56 2.39 -3.81 17.77
N GLN A 57 3.18 -3.11 18.59
CA GLN A 57 2.72 -1.95 19.32
C GLN A 57 2.93 -0.69 18.49
N SER A 58 1.92 0.19 18.46
CA SER A 58 1.99 1.47 17.77
C SER A 58 3.12 2.36 18.33
N LEU A 59 3.93 2.91 17.43
CA LEU A 59 4.92 3.95 17.74
C LEU A 59 4.32 5.36 17.65
N ARG A 60 3.03 5.48 17.33
CA ARG A 60 2.30 6.75 17.09
C ARG A 60 2.95 7.64 16.01
N VAL A 61 3.71 7.04 15.11
CA VAL A 61 4.32 7.72 13.97
C VAL A 61 3.47 7.44 12.74
N LEU A 62 2.69 8.43 12.35
CA LEU A 62 1.91 8.41 11.11
C LEU A 62 2.79 8.84 9.94
N VAL A 63 2.83 8.02 8.90
CA VAL A 63 3.45 8.36 7.63
C VAL A 63 2.34 8.65 6.62
N SER A 64 2.35 9.86 6.08
CA SER A 64 1.35 10.33 5.13
C SER A 64 1.94 10.79 3.81
N GLY A 65 1.11 10.83 2.77
CA GLY A 65 1.48 11.38 1.46
C GLY A 65 0.40 12.32 0.87
N PRO A 66 0.68 12.96 -0.27
CA PRO A 66 -0.27 13.82 -0.98
C PRO A 66 -1.56 13.08 -1.36
N ALA A 67 -2.71 13.75 -1.27
CA ALA A 67 -4.00 13.14 -1.63
C ALA A 67 -4.06 12.61 -3.08
N ILE A 68 -3.34 13.26 -4.00
CA ILE A 68 -3.21 12.83 -5.40
C ILE A 68 -1.72 12.76 -5.75
N VAL A 69 -1.33 11.66 -6.40
CA VAL A 69 0.03 11.47 -6.90
C VAL A 69 0.03 11.31 -8.41
N THR A 70 0.97 11.96 -9.08
CA THR A 70 1.22 11.77 -10.51
C THR A 70 2.33 10.76 -10.73
N ARG A 71 2.46 10.23 -11.95
CA ARG A 71 3.58 9.34 -12.33
C ARG A 71 4.95 9.97 -12.03
N LYS A 72 5.12 11.27 -12.31
CA LYS A 72 6.36 12.01 -12.03
C LYS A 72 6.63 12.08 -10.53
N MET A 73 5.61 12.31 -9.72
CA MET A 73 5.73 12.32 -8.26
C MET A 73 6.10 10.94 -7.72
N MET A 74 5.47 9.88 -8.23
CA MET A 74 5.81 8.50 -7.82
C MET A 74 7.27 8.17 -8.17
N TYR A 75 7.75 8.57 -9.35
CA TYR A 75 9.12 8.31 -9.77
C TYR A 75 10.16 9.11 -8.97
N ASN A 76 9.88 10.39 -8.69
CA ASN A 76 10.83 11.27 -8.02
C ASN A 76 10.87 11.08 -6.50
N TYR A 77 9.76 10.67 -5.88
CA TYR A 77 9.61 10.71 -4.42
C TYR A 77 9.11 9.41 -3.78
N GLY A 78 8.68 8.41 -4.57
CA GLY A 78 8.28 7.11 -4.01
C GLY A 78 7.07 7.14 -3.06
N TYR A 79 6.11 8.06 -3.28
CA TYR A 79 4.95 8.26 -2.37
C TYR A 79 4.11 7.00 -2.09
N PRO A 80 3.80 6.10 -3.05
CA PRO A 80 3.26 4.80 -2.72
C PRO A 80 4.38 4.02 -2.06
N GLY A 81 4.40 4.08 -0.72
CA GLY A 81 5.53 3.71 0.13
C GLY A 81 6.36 2.56 -0.42
N CYS A 82 7.55 2.89 -0.90
CA CYS A 82 8.63 1.92 -1.07
C CYS A 82 9.32 1.80 0.29
N LEU A 83 8.67 1.09 1.22
CA LEU A 83 9.35 0.66 2.44
C LEU A 83 10.28 -0.49 2.01
N THR A 84 11.57 -0.29 2.20
CA THR A 84 12.62 -1.28 1.99
C THR A 84 13.59 -1.17 3.15
#